data_AF-A0AAU7F8V4-F1
#
_entry.id   AF-A0AAU7F8V4-F1
#
_cell.length_a   1.000
_cell.length_b   1.000
_cell.length_c   1.000
_cell.angle_alpha   90.00
_cell.angle_beta   90.00
_cell.angle_gamma   90.00
#
_symmetry.space_group_name_H-M   'P 1'
#
loop_
_entity.id
_entity.type
_entity.pdbx_description
1 polymer ?
#
loop_
_entity_poly.entity_id
_entity_poly.type
_entity_poly.pdbx_seq_one_letter_code
_entity_poly.pdbx_strand_id
1 'polypeptide(L)'
;MLHPRQTGFTLVEMAIVLVIIGLILGAAFKGKDLIDGAKVKNMAAQVNKMQAAFNVYYEKYGAYPGDGCAALVTTQTLCTGAKNGSLGLLENNSAPILLVNTGILSAADMQSVFGVPWVITEGAAITNYTTAHHYMTPGTQTSAGVTTQQEVDVRFVCALDRAIDDGVPTTGNVRSSAANAATQAGAAAYTNDGGDCWALAGNGSVGIRVLP
;
A
#
# COMPACT_ATOMS: atom_id res chain seq x y z
N MET A 1 -8.50 -22.31 65.62
CA MET A 1 -8.52 -21.80 64.23
C MET A 1 -7.20 -22.18 63.57
N LEU A 2 -7.20 -23.18 62.69
CA LEU A 2 -6.00 -23.63 61.97
C LEU A 2 -5.70 -22.61 60.86
N HIS A 3 -4.56 -21.94 60.96
CA HIS A 3 -4.08 -21.05 59.91
C HIS A 3 -3.51 -21.89 58.77
N PRO A 4 -4.02 -21.76 57.53
CA PRO A 4 -3.42 -22.44 56.40
C PRO A 4 -1.98 -21.93 56.20
N ARG A 5 -1.02 -22.85 56.08
CA ARG A 5 0.37 -22.50 55.78
C ARG A 5 0.42 -21.93 54.37
N GLN A 6 0.68 -20.64 54.24
CA GLN A 6 0.99 -20.03 52.95
C GLN A 6 2.32 -20.62 52.46
N THR A 7 2.27 -21.42 51.40
CA THR A 7 3.44 -21.85 50.63
C THR A 7 3.92 -20.67 49.80
N GLY A 8 5.04 -20.07 50.20
CA GLY A 8 5.70 -19.02 49.41
C GLY A 8 6.35 -19.60 48.14
N PHE A 9 6.44 -18.80 47.08
CA PHE A 9 7.17 -19.15 45.86
C PHE A 9 8.66 -19.29 46.16
N THR A 10 9.30 -20.29 45.55
CA THR A 10 10.73 -20.49 45.68
C THR A 10 11.50 -19.48 44.83
N LEU A 11 12.72 -19.13 45.26
CA LEU A 11 13.60 -18.24 44.50
C LEU A 11 13.90 -18.81 43.10
N VAL A 12 14.01 -20.14 43.00
CA VAL A 12 14.24 -20.85 41.73
C VAL A 12 13.04 -20.73 40.79
N GLU A 13 11.81 -20.84 41.29
CA GLU A 13 10.60 -20.65 40.47
C GLU A 13 10.55 -19.24 39.90
N MET A 14 10.84 -18.21 40.71
CA MET A 14 10.86 -16.83 40.21
C MET A 14 12.03 -16.59 39.25
N ALA A 15 13.19 -17.23 39.44
CA ALA A 15 14.33 -17.11 38.54
C ALA A 15 14.01 -17.66 37.14
N ILE A 16 13.38 -18.83 37.04
CA ILE A 16 13.00 -19.42 35.75
C ILE A 16 11.94 -18.55 35.05
N VAL A 17 10.97 -18.01 35.80
CA VAL A 17 9.93 -17.13 35.26
C VAL A 17 10.55 -15.87 34.64
N LEU A 18 11.49 -15.22 35.32
CA LEU A 18 12.17 -14.03 34.79
C LEU A 18 13.00 -14.33 33.53
N VAL A 19 13.66 -15.49 33.47
CA VAL A 19 14.38 -15.92 32.27
C VAL A 19 13.41 -16.12 31.10
N ILE A 20 12.29 -16.80 31.31
CA ILE A 20 11.29 -17.04 30.26
C ILE A 20 10.71 -15.70 29.75
N ILE A 21 10.35 -14.78 30.65
CA ILE A 21 9.86 -13.44 30.28
C ILE A 21 10.93 -12.69 29.48
N GLY A 22 12.20 -12.72 29.92
CA GLY A 22 13.31 -12.08 29.21
C GLY A 22 13.50 -12.61 27.79
N LEU A 23 13.42 -13.94 27.62
CA LEU A 23 13.53 -14.58 26.30
C LEU A 23 12.34 -14.24 25.39
N ILE A 24 11.11 -14.23 25.93
CA ILE A 24 9.91 -13.88 25.16
C ILE A 24 9.96 -12.42 24.71
N LEU A 25 10.33 -11.49 25.60
CA LEU A 25 10.44 -10.07 25.26
C LEU A 25 11.54 -9.84 24.20
N GLY A 26 12.70 -10.50 24.35
CA GLY A 26 13.79 -10.41 23.37
C GLY A 26 13.39 -10.91 21.99
N ALA A 27 12.66 -12.03 21.91
CA ALA A 27 12.16 -12.57 20.65
C ALA A 27 11.06 -11.67 20.02
N ALA A 28 10.17 -11.11 20.83
CA ALA A 28 9.07 -10.27 20.35
C ALA A 28 9.57 -8.96 19.70
N PHE A 29 10.58 -8.31 20.29
CA PHE A 29 11.14 -7.08 19.72
C PHE A 29 11.77 -7.31 18.35
N LYS A 30 12.59 -8.36 18.21
CA LYS A 30 13.19 -8.74 16.92
C LYS A 30 12.13 -9.15 15.89
N GLY A 31 11.04 -9.76 16.35
CA GLY A 31 9.92 -10.18 15.52
C GLY A 31 9.20 -9.01 14.83
N LYS A 32 9.08 -7.86 15.51
CA LYS A 32 8.44 -6.67 14.93
C LYS A 32 9.20 -6.14 13.72
N ASP A 33 10.52 -5.95 13.85
CA ASP A 33 11.37 -5.46 12.75
C ASP A 33 11.33 -6.40 11.55
N LEU A 34 11.28 -7.72 11.80
CA LEU A 34 11.18 -8.73 10.75
C LEU A 34 9.84 -8.65 10.02
N ILE A 35 8.73 -8.47 10.75
CA ILE A 35 7.40 -8.29 10.15
C ILE A 35 7.36 -7.00 9.32
N ASP A 36 7.92 -5.92 9.84
CA ASP A 36 7.90 -4.63 9.16
C ASP A 36 8.73 -4.67 7.86
N GLY A 37 9.90 -5.31 7.88
CA GLY A 37 10.68 -5.59 6.67
C GLY A 37 9.97 -6.54 5.69
N ALA A 38 9.22 -7.53 6.18
CA ALA A 38 8.44 -8.43 5.33
C ALA A 38 7.28 -7.70 4.63
N LYS A 39 6.62 -6.74 5.32
CA LYS A 39 5.60 -5.89 4.70
C LYS A 39 6.15 -5.06 3.56
N VAL A 40 7.31 -4.40 3.74
CA VAL A 40 7.95 -3.60 2.68
C VAL A 40 8.28 -4.47 1.46
N LYS A 41 8.84 -5.67 1.67
CA LYS A 41 9.12 -6.62 0.57
C LYS A 41 7.84 -7.11 -0.13
N ASN A 42 6.78 -7.36 0.63
CA ASN A 42 5.48 -7.73 0.07
C ASN A 42 4.92 -6.61 -0.80
N MET A 43 4.97 -5.36 -0.34
CA MET A 43 4.57 -4.20 -1.15
C MET A 43 5.36 -4.12 -2.46
N ALA A 44 6.69 -4.22 -2.40
CA ALA A 44 7.52 -4.23 -3.61
C ALA A 44 7.14 -5.36 -4.59
N ALA A 45 6.84 -6.56 -4.09
CA ALA A 45 6.36 -7.67 -4.90
C ALA A 45 4.97 -7.38 -5.53
N GLN A 46 4.06 -6.77 -4.77
CA GLN A 46 2.73 -6.37 -5.26
C GLN A 46 2.82 -5.32 -6.38
N VAL A 47 3.77 -4.38 -6.29
CA VAL A 47 4.03 -3.38 -7.33
C VAL A 47 4.42 -4.05 -8.64
N ASN A 48 5.43 -4.91 -8.61
CA ASN A 48 5.88 -5.64 -9.79
C ASN A 48 4.76 -6.50 -10.37
N LYS A 49 3.96 -7.14 -9.51
CA LYS A 49 2.80 -7.95 -9.92
C LYS A 49 1.73 -7.11 -10.60
N MET A 50 1.43 -5.91 -10.07
CA MET A 50 0.46 -4.99 -10.66
C MET A 50 0.93 -4.49 -12.03
N GLN A 51 2.19 -4.04 -12.15
CA GLN A 51 2.75 -3.59 -13.43
C GLN A 51 2.73 -4.71 -14.48
N ALA A 52 3.10 -5.93 -14.08
CA ALA A 52 3.00 -7.10 -14.96
C ALA A 52 1.55 -7.38 -15.38
N ALA A 53 0.59 -7.26 -14.47
CA ALA A 53 -0.83 -7.46 -14.76
C ALA A 53 -1.37 -6.45 -15.77
N PHE A 54 -0.98 -5.19 -15.67
CA PHE A 54 -1.32 -4.15 -16.66
C PHE A 54 -0.76 -4.48 -18.06
N ASN A 55 0.48 -4.94 -18.14
CA ASN A 55 1.10 -5.34 -19.41
C ASN A 55 0.41 -6.58 -20.01
N VAL A 56 0.15 -7.61 -19.21
CA VAL A 56 -0.58 -8.81 -19.64
C VAL A 56 -1.98 -8.46 -20.14
N TYR A 57 -2.65 -7.53 -19.46
CA TYR A 57 -3.95 -7.04 -19.90
C TYR A 57 -3.86 -6.33 -21.26
N TYR A 58 -2.85 -5.46 -21.43
CA TYR A 58 -2.60 -4.76 -22.68
C TYR A 58 -2.33 -5.72 -23.84
N GLU A 59 -1.49 -6.72 -23.63
CA GLU A 59 -1.20 -7.77 -24.63
C GLU A 59 -2.45 -8.55 -25.04
N LYS A 60 -3.37 -8.80 -24.10
CA LYS A 60 -4.58 -9.60 -24.34
C LYS A 60 -5.72 -8.79 -25.00
N TYR A 61 -5.87 -7.51 -24.66
CA TYR A 61 -7.04 -6.70 -25.04
C TYR A 61 -6.71 -5.47 -25.89
N GLY A 62 -5.42 -5.18 -26.12
CA GLY A 62 -4.93 -4.04 -26.89
C GLY A 62 -5.28 -2.68 -26.27
N ALA A 63 -5.49 -2.65 -24.96
CA ALA A 63 -5.84 -1.45 -24.17
C ALA A 63 -5.42 -1.67 -22.73
N TYR A 64 -5.19 -0.61 -21.96
CA TYR A 64 -5.02 -0.75 -20.52
C TYR A 64 -6.35 -1.11 -19.84
N PRO A 65 -6.32 -1.78 -18.67
CA PRO A 65 -7.54 -2.13 -17.96
C PRO A 65 -8.31 -0.87 -17.60
N GLY A 66 -9.59 -0.82 -17.97
CA GLY A 66 -10.44 0.35 -17.76
C GLY A 66 -10.44 1.36 -18.91
N ASP A 67 -9.45 1.34 -19.81
CA ASP A 67 -9.33 2.31 -20.92
C ASP A 67 -10.46 2.10 -21.95
N GLY A 68 -11.22 3.17 -22.23
CA GLY A 68 -12.40 3.15 -23.07
C GLY A 68 -13.70 2.73 -22.36
N CYS A 69 -13.72 2.60 -21.03
CA CYS A 69 -14.94 2.27 -20.29
C CYS A 69 -15.71 3.56 -19.90
N ALA A 70 -16.88 3.78 -20.50
CA ALA A 70 -17.70 4.97 -20.23
C ALA A 70 -18.40 4.96 -18.84
N ALA A 71 -18.37 3.83 -18.14
CA ALA A 71 -18.95 3.63 -16.82
C ALA A 71 -18.11 2.63 -16.01
N LEU A 72 -18.42 2.48 -14.73
CA LEU A 72 -17.90 1.39 -13.92
C LEU A 72 -18.41 0.05 -14.49
N VAL A 73 -17.50 -0.81 -14.97
CA VAL A 73 -17.87 -2.08 -15.60
C VAL A 73 -17.16 -3.27 -14.97
N THR A 74 -17.79 -4.43 -15.08
CA THR A 74 -17.25 -5.71 -14.63
C THR A 74 -16.69 -6.55 -15.76
N THR A 75 -17.00 -6.22 -17.02
CA THR A 75 -16.61 -6.97 -18.21
C THR A 75 -15.98 -6.06 -19.26
N GLN A 76 -14.89 -6.54 -19.86
CA GLN A 76 -14.11 -5.74 -20.81
C GLN A 76 -14.86 -5.42 -22.11
N THR A 77 -15.85 -6.22 -22.48
CA THR A 77 -16.64 -6.01 -23.70
C THR A 77 -17.48 -4.73 -23.69
N LEU A 78 -17.68 -4.13 -22.50
CA LEU A 78 -18.42 -2.88 -22.34
C LEU A 78 -17.54 -1.64 -22.53
N CYS A 79 -16.21 -1.80 -22.70
CA CYS A 79 -15.27 -0.71 -22.91
C CYS A 79 -15.08 -0.46 -24.41
N THR A 80 -16.04 0.28 -24.97
CA THR A 80 -16.14 0.58 -26.42
C THR A 80 -15.65 1.98 -26.79
N GLY A 81 -15.22 2.77 -25.80
CA GLY A 81 -14.72 4.12 -25.97
C GLY A 81 -13.32 4.20 -26.59
N ALA A 82 -12.78 5.42 -26.62
CA ALA A 82 -11.43 5.66 -27.11
C ALA A 82 -10.40 5.07 -26.15
N LYS A 83 -9.47 4.25 -26.69
CA LYS A 83 -8.36 3.65 -25.95
C LYS A 83 -7.15 4.56 -26.04
N ASN A 84 -7.14 5.61 -25.25
CA ASN A 84 -6.18 6.72 -25.38
C ASN A 84 -4.96 6.57 -24.46
N GLY A 85 -4.89 5.49 -23.67
CA GLY A 85 -3.80 5.24 -22.72
C GLY A 85 -3.87 6.05 -21.43
N SER A 86 -4.94 6.82 -21.21
CA SER A 86 -5.15 7.67 -20.04
C SER A 86 -6.47 7.30 -19.38
N LEU A 87 -6.41 6.82 -18.15
CA LEU A 87 -7.60 6.38 -17.43
C LEU A 87 -8.27 7.57 -16.72
N GLY A 88 -9.45 7.98 -17.18
CA GLY A 88 -10.31 8.91 -16.45
C GLY A 88 -10.88 8.30 -15.17
N LEU A 89 -11.72 9.05 -14.45
CA LEU A 89 -12.26 8.62 -13.15
C LEU A 89 -12.97 7.26 -13.20
N LEU A 90 -13.89 7.05 -14.14
CA LEU A 90 -14.65 5.80 -14.25
C LEU A 90 -13.81 4.64 -14.81
N GLU A 91 -12.83 4.96 -15.65
CA GLU A 91 -11.89 4.01 -16.26
C GLU A 91 -10.92 3.47 -15.21
N ASN A 92 -10.30 4.36 -14.40
CA ASN A 92 -9.48 4.01 -13.25
C ASN A 92 -10.20 3.05 -12.30
N ASN A 93 -11.50 3.28 -12.10
CA ASN A 93 -12.28 2.45 -11.21
C ASN A 93 -12.61 1.07 -11.78
N SER A 94 -12.75 0.97 -13.10
CA SER A 94 -12.98 -0.32 -13.79
C SER A 94 -11.71 -1.16 -13.85
N ALA A 95 -10.53 -0.54 -13.88
CA ALA A 95 -9.24 -1.22 -13.96
C ALA A 95 -9.05 -2.38 -12.96
N PRO A 96 -9.18 -2.17 -11.62
CA PRO A 96 -9.01 -3.24 -10.65
C PRO A 96 -10.05 -4.37 -10.78
N ILE A 97 -11.30 -4.01 -11.12
CA ILE A 97 -12.38 -5.00 -11.31
C ILE A 97 -12.09 -5.88 -12.52
N LEU A 98 -11.65 -5.28 -13.63
CA LEU A 98 -11.34 -5.99 -14.87
C LEU A 98 -10.11 -6.89 -14.71
N LEU A 99 -9.08 -6.46 -13.99
CA LEU A 99 -7.91 -7.29 -13.70
C LEU A 99 -8.28 -8.56 -12.94
N VAL A 100 -9.21 -8.47 -11.99
CA VAL A 100 -9.69 -9.63 -11.22
C VAL A 100 -10.63 -10.50 -12.05
N ASN A 101 -11.65 -9.92 -12.70
CA ASN A 101 -12.66 -10.68 -13.43
C ASN A 101 -12.12 -11.37 -14.69
N THR A 102 -11.04 -10.86 -15.27
CA THR A 102 -10.34 -11.51 -16.40
C THR A 102 -9.39 -12.62 -15.95
N GLY A 103 -9.20 -12.79 -14.64
CA GLY A 103 -8.33 -13.81 -14.04
C GLY A 103 -6.84 -13.48 -14.09
N ILE A 104 -6.46 -12.24 -14.41
CA ILE A 104 -5.06 -11.80 -14.45
C ILE A 104 -4.52 -11.62 -13.03
N LEU A 105 -5.34 -11.07 -12.14
CA LEU A 105 -5.08 -10.98 -10.70
C LEU A 105 -6.15 -11.73 -9.91
N SER A 106 -5.79 -12.18 -8.71
CA SER A 106 -6.77 -12.67 -7.74
C SER A 106 -7.29 -11.54 -6.86
N ALA A 107 -8.45 -11.73 -6.21
CA ALA A 107 -8.96 -10.76 -5.24
C ALA A 107 -8.00 -10.53 -4.05
N ALA A 108 -7.16 -11.51 -3.71
CA ALA A 108 -6.14 -11.39 -2.67
C ALA A 108 -4.97 -10.49 -3.11
N ASP A 109 -4.66 -10.46 -4.41
CA ASP A 109 -3.59 -9.60 -4.96
C ASP A 109 -3.95 -8.12 -4.91
N MET A 110 -5.25 -7.83 -4.87
CA MET A 110 -5.78 -6.49 -4.71
C MET A 110 -5.78 -6.02 -3.25
N GLN A 111 -5.36 -6.83 -2.27
CA GLN A 111 -5.30 -6.42 -0.86
C GLN A 111 -3.92 -5.86 -0.51
N SER A 112 -3.90 -4.64 0.02
CA SER A 112 -2.66 -4.02 0.49
C SER A 112 -2.23 -4.58 1.85
N VAL A 113 -0.97 -4.38 2.19
CA VAL A 113 -0.43 -4.70 3.53
C VAL A 113 -1.05 -3.86 4.66
N PHE A 114 -1.82 -2.83 4.32
CA PHE A 114 -2.47 -1.93 5.27
C PHE A 114 -3.91 -2.34 5.60
N GLY A 115 -4.38 -3.48 5.08
CA GLY A 115 -5.71 -4.01 5.39
C GLY A 115 -6.85 -3.37 4.61
N VAL A 116 -6.52 -2.60 3.57
CA VAL A 116 -7.48 -2.04 2.60
C VAL A 116 -7.08 -2.40 1.17
N PRO A 117 -8.01 -2.43 0.22
CA PRO A 117 -7.68 -2.78 -1.15
C PRO A 117 -6.83 -1.70 -1.83
N TRP A 118 -6.15 -2.10 -2.89
CA TRP A 118 -5.52 -1.20 -3.84
C TRP A 118 -6.56 -0.62 -4.79
N VAL A 119 -6.51 0.69 -4.97
CA VAL A 119 -7.28 1.42 -5.96
C VAL A 119 -6.33 2.13 -6.90
N ILE A 120 -6.78 2.40 -8.13
CA ILE A 120 -6.02 3.15 -9.12
C ILE A 120 -6.57 4.57 -9.17
N THR A 121 -5.67 5.56 -9.19
CA THR A 121 -6.02 6.97 -9.21
C THR A 121 -5.12 7.73 -10.18
N GLU A 122 -5.66 8.78 -10.79
CA GLU A 122 -4.86 9.73 -11.57
C GLU A 122 -4.01 10.61 -10.63
N GLY A 123 -2.80 10.98 -11.07
CA GLY A 123 -1.91 11.80 -10.26
C GLY A 123 -2.46 13.20 -9.98
N ALA A 124 -3.35 13.73 -10.81
CA ALA A 124 -3.98 15.04 -10.59
C ALA A 124 -4.83 15.10 -9.31
N ALA A 125 -5.23 13.95 -8.76
CA ALA A 125 -6.04 13.88 -7.55
C ALA A 125 -5.24 14.10 -6.25
N ILE A 126 -3.90 14.04 -6.28
CA ILE A 126 -3.06 14.13 -5.07
C ILE A 126 -1.87 15.07 -5.29
N THR A 127 -1.60 15.92 -4.31
CA THR A 127 -0.38 16.76 -4.25
C THR A 127 0.89 15.91 -4.42
N ASN A 128 1.91 16.46 -5.10
CA ASN A 128 3.21 15.82 -5.41
C ASN A 128 3.17 14.63 -6.38
N TYR A 129 2.00 14.22 -6.86
CA TYR A 129 1.88 13.17 -7.86
C TYR A 129 1.95 13.81 -9.25
N THR A 130 2.50 13.07 -10.20
CA THR A 130 2.61 13.58 -11.58
C THR A 130 1.25 13.41 -12.26
N THR A 131 0.67 14.51 -12.73
CA THR A 131 -0.69 14.55 -13.32
C THR A 131 -0.89 13.60 -14.50
N ALA A 132 0.17 13.35 -15.28
CA ALA A 132 0.14 12.47 -16.44
C ALA A 132 0.29 10.97 -16.10
N HIS A 133 0.41 10.59 -14.82
CA HIS A 133 0.63 9.22 -14.42
C HIS A 133 -0.52 8.68 -13.57
N HIS A 134 -0.67 7.35 -13.60
CA HIS A 134 -1.62 6.64 -12.77
C HIS A 134 -0.89 5.88 -11.66
N TYR A 135 -1.45 5.99 -10.47
CA TYR A 135 -0.86 5.47 -9.25
C TYR A 135 -1.80 4.47 -8.59
N MET A 136 -1.21 3.37 -8.13
CA MET A 136 -1.82 2.45 -7.19
C MET A 136 -1.65 3.01 -5.78
N THR A 137 -2.76 3.21 -5.07
CA THR A 137 -2.83 3.75 -3.71
C THR A 137 -3.76 2.88 -2.87
N PRO A 138 -3.54 2.72 -1.57
CA PRO A 138 -4.50 2.05 -0.70
C PRO A 138 -5.75 2.92 -0.58
N GLY A 139 -6.92 2.30 -0.58
CA GLY A 139 -8.18 3.01 -0.50
C GLY A 139 -9.38 2.10 -0.65
N THR A 140 -10.57 2.70 -0.71
CA THR A 140 -11.80 1.99 -1.04
C THR A 140 -12.45 2.62 -2.25
N GLN A 141 -13.10 1.76 -3.04
CA GLN A 141 -13.91 2.16 -4.18
C GLN A 141 -15.36 1.88 -3.83
N THR A 142 -16.22 2.88 -4.01
CA THR A 142 -17.67 2.70 -3.91
C THR A 142 -18.25 2.30 -5.26
N SER A 143 -19.43 1.69 -5.23
CA SER A 143 -20.19 1.32 -6.44
C SER A 143 -20.55 2.53 -7.33
N ALA A 144 -20.48 3.76 -6.80
CA ALA A 144 -20.68 5.00 -7.53
C ALA A 144 -19.40 5.51 -8.24
N GLY A 145 -18.29 4.77 -8.17
CA GLY A 145 -17.00 5.20 -8.72
C GLY A 145 -16.28 6.25 -7.87
N VAL A 146 -16.74 6.51 -6.64
CA VAL A 146 -16.00 7.36 -5.70
C VAL A 146 -14.89 6.54 -5.07
N THR A 147 -13.65 7.01 -5.23
CA THR A 147 -12.45 6.44 -4.61
C THR A 147 -12.08 7.27 -3.39
N THR A 148 -12.00 6.66 -2.21
CA THR A 148 -11.39 7.30 -1.04
C THR A 148 -10.02 6.71 -0.79
N GLN A 149 -9.01 7.56 -0.75
CA GLN A 149 -7.64 7.15 -0.46
C GLN A 149 -7.44 7.05 1.04
N GLN A 150 -6.67 6.06 1.47
CA GLN A 150 -6.32 5.89 2.87
C GLN A 150 -4.88 6.36 3.10
N GLU A 151 -4.71 7.21 4.11
CA GLU A 151 -3.37 7.54 4.58
C GLU A 151 -2.75 6.37 5.30
N VAL A 152 -1.47 6.17 5.06
CA VAL A 152 -0.69 5.06 5.62
C VAL A 152 0.50 5.61 6.39
N ASP A 153 1.06 4.75 7.23
CA ASP A 153 2.22 5.10 8.04
C ASP A 153 3.44 5.39 7.15
N VAL A 154 3.99 6.61 7.30
CA VAL A 154 5.07 7.14 6.44
C VAL A 154 6.35 6.32 6.50
N ARG A 155 6.57 5.55 7.57
CA ARG A 155 7.77 4.70 7.73
C ARG A 155 7.83 3.64 6.65
N PHE A 156 6.68 3.01 6.35
CA PHE A 156 6.60 2.00 5.29
C PHE A 156 6.73 2.63 3.91
N VAL A 157 6.25 3.85 3.73
CA VAL A 157 6.34 4.57 2.45
C VAL A 157 7.78 4.93 2.14
N CYS A 158 8.50 5.53 3.11
CA CYS A 158 9.93 5.83 3.00
C CYS A 158 10.76 4.57 2.79
N ALA A 159 10.48 3.51 3.55
CA ALA A 159 11.22 2.25 3.42
C ALA A 159 10.97 1.57 2.07
N LEU A 160 9.76 1.68 1.52
CA LEU A 160 9.44 1.19 0.19
C LEU A 160 10.14 2.02 -0.89
N ASP A 161 10.01 3.35 -0.86
CA ASP A 161 10.62 4.26 -1.81
C ASP A 161 12.14 3.98 -1.93
N ARG A 162 12.85 3.94 -0.80
CA ARG A 162 14.28 3.59 -0.81
C ARG A 162 14.60 2.16 -1.26
N ALA A 163 13.64 1.25 -1.19
CA ALA A 163 13.84 -0.14 -1.60
C ALA A 163 13.65 -0.34 -3.11
N ILE A 164 12.80 0.47 -3.77
CA ILE A 164 12.43 0.26 -5.18
C ILE A 164 12.67 1.47 -6.10
N ASP A 165 13.04 2.63 -5.55
CA ASP A 165 13.12 3.90 -6.27
C ASP A 165 14.29 4.77 -5.75
N ASP A 166 14.09 6.06 -5.45
CA ASP A 166 15.16 7.03 -5.18
C ASP A 166 15.18 7.57 -3.73
N GLY A 167 14.16 7.25 -2.92
CA GLY A 167 14.03 7.76 -1.56
C GLY A 167 13.58 9.21 -1.46
N VAL A 168 13.21 9.82 -2.60
CA VAL A 168 12.64 11.16 -2.68
C VAL A 168 11.12 11.05 -2.84
N PRO A 169 10.34 11.47 -1.85
CA PRO A 169 8.89 11.28 -1.84
C PRO A 169 8.13 11.98 -2.97
N THR A 170 8.76 12.94 -3.65
CA THR A 170 8.15 13.75 -4.70
C THR A 170 8.66 13.41 -6.09
N THR A 171 9.63 12.51 -6.24
CA THR A 171 10.19 12.07 -7.53
C THR A 171 10.05 10.56 -7.74
N GLY A 172 10.46 10.06 -8.92
CA GLY A 172 10.37 8.64 -9.24
C GLY A 172 8.97 8.03 -9.40
N ASN A 173 8.92 6.71 -9.27
CA ASN A 173 7.75 5.83 -9.37
C ASN A 173 6.97 5.69 -8.05
N VAL A 174 7.62 5.93 -6.91
CA VAL A 174 6.98 5.93 -5.59
C VAL A 174 6.82 7.37 -5.13
N ARG A 175 5.58 7.82 -5.09
CA ARG A 175 5.22 9.18 -4.64
C ARG A 175 4.52 9.12 -3.31
N SER A 176 4.68 10.18 -2.54
CA SER A 176 3.95 10.40 -1.31
C SER A 176 3.68 11.88 -1.08
N SER A 177 2.61 12.14 -0.36
CA SER A 177 2.25 13.47 0.11
C SER A 177 1.93 13.40 1.60
N ALA A 178 2.16 14.51 2.31
CA ALA A 178 1.76 14.63 3.70
C ALA A 178 0.26 14.34 3.89
N ALA A 179 -0.10 13.92 5.10
CA ALA A 179 -1.50 13.78 5.50
C ALA A 179 -2.31 15.04 5.18
N ASN A 180 -3.54 14.83 4.73
CA ASN A 180 -4.47 15.86 4.27
C ASN A 180 -3.88 16.73 3.16
N ALA A 181 -3.15 16.12 2.23
CA ALA A 181 -2.48 16.77 1.10
C ALA A 181 -3.32 17.83 0.35
N ALA A 182 -4.65 17.66 0.29
CA ALA A 182 -5.58 18.62 -0.30
C ALA A 182 -5.60 19.99 0.42
N THR A 183 -5.26 20.03 1.71
CA THR A 183 -5.16 21.27 2.51
C THR A 183 -3.72 21.75 2.67
N GLN A 184 -2.71 20.98 2.25
CA GLN A 184 -1.29 21.28 2.41
C GLN A 184 -0.51 21.05 1.10
N ALA A 185 -0.80 21.87 0.09
CA ALA A 185 -0.11 21.82 -1.20
C ALA A 185 1.42 21.96 -1.03
N GLY A 186 2.19 21.04 -1.61
CA GLY A 186 3.66 21.00 -1.59
C GLY A 186 4.31 20.30 -0.39
N ALA A 187 3.55 19.80 0.59
CA ALA A 187 4.12 19.09 1.74
C ALA A 187 4.41 17.61 1.39
N ALA A 188 5.68 17.24 1.31
CA ALA A 188 6.10 15.84 1.17
C ALA A 188 5.83 15.06 2.47
N ALA A 189 5.58 13.75 2.38
CA ALA A 189 5.30 12.93 3.56
C ALA A 189 6.53 12.73 4.47
N TYR A 190 7.73 12.88 3.91
CA TYR A 190 9.01 12.79 4.61
C TYR A 190 10.09 13.61 3.87
N THR A 191 11.29 13.68 4.44
CA THR A 191 12.46 14.36 3.86
C THR A 191 13.43 13.34 3.26
N ASN A 192 14.12 13.69 2.17
CA ASN A 192 15.23 12.89 1.64
C ASN A 192 16.56 13.25 2.33
N ASP A 193 16.58 13.30 3.66
CA ASP A 193 17.78 13.66 4.43
C ASP A 193 18.71 12.46 4.70
N GLY A 194 18.43 11.30 4.10
CA GLY A 194 19.12 10.05 4.40
C GLY A 194 18.91 9.54 5.84
N GLY A 195 18.00 10.15 6.61
CA GLY A 195 17.65 9.75 7.97
C GLY A 195 16.94 8.39 8.01
N ASP A 196 16.94 7.73 9.16
CA ASP A 196 16.27 6.42 9.31
C ASP A 196 14.75 6.52 9.07
N CYS A 197 14.21 5.78 8.10
CA CYS A 197 12.77 5.75 7.83
C CYS A 197 11.97 5.32 9.05
N TRP A 198 12.53 4.49 9.94
CA TRP A 198 11.84 3.99 11.13
C TRP A 198 11.77 5.00 12.28
N ALA A 199 12.53 6.09 12.20
CA ALA A 199 12.45 7.23 13.11
C ALA A 199 11.32 8.21 12.75
N LEU A 200 10.75 8.09 11.55
CA LEU A 200 9.63 8.92 11.11
C LEU A 200 8.36 8.60 11.90
N ALA A 201 7.46 9.58 12.00
CA ALA A 201 6.16 9.43 12.63
C ALA A 201 5.08 10.13 11.82
N GLY A 202 3.86 9.60 11.89
CA GLY A 202 2.68 10.15 11.23
C GLY A 202 2.24 9.36 10.00
N ASN A 203 1.32 9.96 9.27
CA ASN A 203 0.65 9.35 8.12
C ASN A 203 0.84 10.21 6.87
N GLY A 204 0.75 9.56 5.71
CA GLY A 204 0.83 10.20 4.40
C GLY A 204 0.22 9.33 3.32
N SER A 205 0.12 9.86 2.11
CA SER A 205 -0.30 9.07 0.95
C SER A 205 0.85 8.20 0.46
N VAL A 206 0.51 7.09 -0.21
CA VAL A 206 1.47 6.32 -1.01
C VAL A 206 0.88 6.07 -2.37
N GLY A 207 1.65 6.38 -3.40
CA GLY A 207 1.25 6.24 -4.78
C GLY A 207 2.35 5.55 -5.53
N ILE A 208 2.04 4.41 -6.12
CA ILE A 208 3.04 3.63 -6.84
C ILE A 208 2.62 3.57 -8.29
N ARG A 209 3.48 4.08 -9.18
CA ARG A 209 3.18 4.19 -10.59
C ARG A 209 2.93 2.81 -11.21
N VAL A 210 1.78 2.65 -11.86
CA VAL A 210 1.37 1.40 -12.52
C VAL A 210 1.34 1.48 -14.05
N LEU A 211 1.23 2.70 -14.59
CA LEU A 211 1.23 2.95 -16.02
C LEU A 211 2.51 3.69 -16.46
N PRO A 212 3.08 3.36 -17.63
CA PRO A 212 4.29 3.99 -18.17
C PRO A 212 4.08 5.44 -18.63
#